data_AF-A0A937N127-F1
#
_entry.id   AF-A0A937N127-F1
#
_cell.length_a   1.000
_cell.length_b   1.000
_cell.length_c   1.000
_cell.angle_alpha   90.00
_cell.angle_beta   90.00
_cell.angle_gamma   90.00
#
_symmetry.space_group_name_H-M   'P 1'
#
loop_
_entity.id
_entity.type
_entity.pdbx_description
1 polymer ?
#
loop_
_entity_poly.entity_id
_entity_poly.type
_entity_poly.pdbx_seq_one_letter_code
_entity_poly.pdbx_strand_id
1 'polypeptide(L)'
;MSVWTRSWYGLLAFAMLAGTLGLLIRNAGSQEEGHEHAKPIVVSEEASDENPFKSRKAPERKERERPEAKERERGERPTERDILKQQVEVFKIALHALQEAKKADAADVLQRAIRAREVTLEERRDDEAHMIRERAPNRGQLAEILSLAAGLWREFKNEEKAAVVGRVAEEFARQPGERDAQRKRAEQGARERAERPTEREVAGRHLEVMRLALPALREGERGDAAELLERAIRAFEVMLEGRRDDEAQQIRSRMPNRGQLAEILTMASNLWREFNNQEKAEVVGRLAKELAGKGEREQERERPDRERREVAERERPRAEGRPPELARRHQELEEQARAIKRELEGLRDDQDEEARKLQAKLRQITAHMQEMQRVRRGPEGERDNLRGRLHELEQAFVRAQEAGKEDEAARLKRQMQELVQHLEKPPVRRPAAQPAPRTPEEVERLKGSVRELSGQMNELRREMAEMRRLLEALVEKKREER
;
A
#
# COMPACT_ATOMS: atom_id res chain seq x y z
N MET A 1 8.45 -5.43 -66.36
CA MET A 1 9.42 -6.04 -65.42
C MET A 1 8.87 -6.00 -63.98
N SER A 2 7.83 -6.77 -63.64
CA SER A 2 7.24 -6.73 -62.29
C SER A 2 6.28 -7.89 -61.97
N VAL A 3 6.63 -9.11 -62.37
CA VAL A 3 5.91 -10.32 -61.91
C VAL A 3 6.87 -11.43 -61.47
N TRP A 4 8.08 -11.47 -62.03
CA TRP A 4 9.08 -12.49 -61.69
C TRP A 4 9.84 -12.28 -60.38
N THR A 5 9.90 -11.05 -59.84
CA THR A 5 10.64 -10.77 -58.59
C THR A 5 9.85 -11.05 -57.32
N ARG A 6 8.53 -11.28 -57.39
CA ARG A 6 7.70 -11.62 -56.21
C ARG A 6 7.66 -13.12 -55.88
N SER A 7 8.02 -13.99 -56.84
CA SER A 7 7.97 -15.44 -56.63
C SER A 7 9.16 -15.99 -55.83
N TRP A 8 10.28 -15.28 -55.77
CA TRP A 8 11.49 -15.74 -55.07
C TRP A 8 11.45 -15.53 -53.56
N TYR A 9 10.79 -14.47 -53.09
CA TYR A 9 10.67 -14.20 -51.65
C TYR A 9 9.76 -15.22 -50.93
N GLY A 10 8.79 -15.82 -51.62
CA GLY A 10 7.93 -16.87 -51.04
C GLY A 10 8.67 -18.19 -50.78
N LEU A 11 9.63 -18.54 -51.65
CA LEU A 11 10.43 -19.77 -51.50
C LEU A 11 11.49 -19.65 -50.39
N LEU A 12 12.07 -18.46 -50.21
CA LEU A 12 13.01 -18.20 -49.11
C LEU A 12 12.34 -18.20 -47.73
N ALA A 13 11.10 -17.71 -47.64
CA ALA A 13 10.32 -17.75 -46.39
C ALA A 13 9.94 -19.18 -45.98
N PHE A 14 9.64 -20.06 -46.94
CA PHE A 14 9.32 -21.48 -46.67
C PHE A 14 10.56 -22.28 -46.23
N ALA A 15 11.74 -21.99 -46.78
CA ALA A 15 12.98 -22.66 -46.40
C ALA A 15 13.43 -22.35 -44.95
N MET A 16 13.21 -21.11 -44.47
CA MET A 16 13.52 -20.77 -43.06
C MET A 16 12.55 -21.40 -42.05
N LEU A 17 11.28 -21.60 -42.43
CA LEU A 17 10.29 -22.26 -41.58
C LEU A 17 10.52 -23.78 -41.46
N ALA A 18 11.04 -24.43 -42.51
CA ALA A 18 11.40 -25.85 -42.44
C ALA A 18 12.65 -26.12 -41.59
N GLY A 19 13.62 -25.19 -41.57
CA GLY A 19 14.84 -25.30 -40.76
C GLY A 19 14.62 -25.21 -39.25
N THR A 20 13.58 -24.49 -38.80
CA THR A 20 13.26 -24.32 -37.37
C THR A 20 12.45 -25.49 -36.80
N LEU A 21 11.63 -26.18 -37.60
CA LEU A 21 10.95 -27.40 -37.17
C LEU A 21 11.89 -28.62 -37.09
N GLY A 22 12.91 -28.71 -37.94
CA GLY A 22 13.88 -29.82 -37.94
C GLY A 22 14.77 -29.89 -36.69
N LEU A 23 14.95 -28.78 -35.98
CA LEU A 23 15.75 -28.70 -34.75
C LEU A 23 14.98 -29.11 -33.49
N LEU A 24 13.64 -29.16 -33.54
CA LEU A 24 12.80 -29.59 -32.41
C LEU A 24 12.53 -31.11 -32.39
N ILE A 25 12.65 -31.80 -33.53
CA ILE A 25 12.41 -33.25 -33.63
C ILE A 25 13.68 -34.07 -33.30
N ARG A 26 14.88 -33.48 -33.36
CA ARG A 26 16.14 -34.20 -33.12
C ARG A 26 16.52 -34.41 -31.64
N ASN A 27 15.72 -33.92 -30.69
CA ASN A 27 16.03 -33.99 -29.25
C ASN A 27 15.12 -34.97 -28.46
N ALA A 28 14.38 -35.84 -29.15
CA ALA A 28 13.40 -36.75 -28.53
C ALA A 28 13.65 -38.25 -28.76
N GLY A 29 14.88 -38.67 -29.08
CA GLY A 29 15.20 -40.08 -29.34
C GLY A 29 16.58 -40.48 -28.85
N SER A 30 16.68 -40.84 -27.57
CA SER A 30 17.81 -41.60 -26.99
C SER A 30 17.44 -42.05 -25.57
N GLN A 31 16.58 -43.07 -25.47
CA GLN A 31 16.42 -43.90 -24.27
C GLN A 31 15.81 -45.26 -24.66
N GLU A 32 16.63 -46.04 -25.35
CA GLU A 32 16.65 -47.51 -25.30
C GLU A 32 18.03 -47.82 -24.66
N GLU A 33 18.30 -48.84 -23.86
CA GLU A 33 17.60 -50.02 -23.37
C GLU A 33 18.59 -50.58 -22.33
N GLY A 34 18.11 -51.06 -21.18
CA GLY A 34 19.00 -51.56 -20.12
C GLY A 34 18.26 -52.48 -19.17
N HIS A 35 17.62 -53.50 -19.74
CA HIS A 35 17.20 -54.67 -19.01
C HIS A 35 18.41 -55.59 -18.86
N GLU A 36 18.91 -55.78 -17.63
CA GLU A 36 19.48 -57.06 -17.22
C GLU A 36 19.64 -57.16 -15.69
N HIS A 37 19.18 -58.30 -15.16
CA HIS A 37 19.44 -58.88 -13.83
C HIS A 37 18.73 -58.31 -12.60
N ALA A 38 17.45 -58.66 -12.47
CA ALA A 38 16.81 -58.86 -11.18
C ALA A 38 17.41 -60.09 -10.46
N LYS A 39 18.10 -59.86 -9.34
CA LYS A 39 18.44 -60.91 -8.37
C LYS A 39 17.26 -61.08 -7.39
N PRO A 40 16.89 -62.31 -7.02
CA PRO A 40 15.85 -62.55 -6.02
C PRO A 40 16.35 -62.09 -4.64
N ILE A 41 15.62 -61.18 -4.02
CA ILE A 41 15.80 -60.85 -2.60
C ILE A 41 15.15 -61.97 -1.81
N VAL A 42 16.00 -62.76 -1.17
CA VAL A 42 15.64 -63.73 -0.14
C VAL A 42 15.09 -62.95 1.05
N VAL A 43 13.84 -63.24 1.42
CA VAL A 43 13.23 -62.81 2.67
C VAL A 43 13.85 -63.65 3.77
N SER A 44 14.70 -63.02 4.58
CA SER A 44 15.09 -63.54 5.89
C SER A 44 14.24 -62.83 6.94
N GLU A 45 13.25 -63.55 7.48
CA GLU A 45 12.71 -63.28 8.80
C GLU A 45 13.82 -63.51 9.82
N GLU A 46 14.28 -62.48 10.51
CA GLU A 46 14.88 -62.64 11.83
C GLU A 46 14.76 -61.33 12.63
N ALA A 47 14.43 -61.53 13.89
CA ALA A 47 13.92 -60.53 14.82
C ALA A 47 14.92 -59.42 15.16
N SER A 48 14.43 -58.21 15.38
CA SER A 48 15.07 -57.28 16.30
C SER A 48 14.07 -56.25 16.83
N ASP A 49 13.65 -56.47 18.07
CA ASP A 49 13.16 -55.44 18.99
C ASP A 49 14.20 -54.33 19.08
N GLU A 50 13.94 -53.12 18.55
CA GLU A 50 14.54 -51.90 19.09
C GLU A 50 13.82 -50.61 18.67
N ASN A 51 13.47 -49.82 19.68
CA ASN A 51 12.69 -48.58 19.66
C ASN A 51 13.30 -47.46 18.80
N PRO A 52 12.60 -46.90 17.78
CA PRO A 52 13.15 -45.84 16.92
C PRO A 52 13.04 -44.40 17.48
N PHE A 53 12.65 -44.19 18.75
CA PHE A 53 12.43 -42.85 19.34
C PHE A 53 13.44 -42.41 20.41
N LYS A 54 14.72 -42.81 20.30
CA LYS A 54 15.79 -42.18 21.12
C LYS A 54 16.34 -40.92 20.42
N SER A 55 15.76 -39.78 20.81
CA SER A 55 16.35 -38.44 20.88
C SER A 55 17.75 -38.28 20.25
N ARG A 56 17.80 -37.92 18.96
CA ARG A 56 18.99 -37.28 18.37
C ARG A 56 19.14 -35.89 19.02
N LYS A 57 20.07 -35.77 19.97
CA LYS A 57 20.56 -34.47 20.45
C LYS A 57 21.08 -33.69 19.25
N ALA A 58 20.47 -32.54 18.98
CA ALA A 58 20.94 -31.59 17.99
C ALA A 58 22.41 -31.24 18.29
N PRO A 59 23.32 -31.31 17.31
CA PRO A 59 24.68 -30.86 17.53
C PRO A 59 24.65 -29.35 17.80
N GLU A 60 25.17 -28.95 18.96
CA GLU A 60 25.43 -27.55 19.30
C GLU A 60 26.26 -26.91 18.19
N ARG A 61 25.61 -26.08 17.37
CA ARG A 61 26.28 -25.14 16.47
C ARG A 61 27.05 -24.17 17.35
N LYS A 62 28.34 -24.48 17.59
CA LYS A 62 29.32 -23.48 17.97
C LYS A 62 29.39 -22.46 16.84
N GLU A 63 28.62 -21.38 16.97
CA GLU A 63 28.83 -20.14 16.25
C GLU A 63 30.27 -19.70 16.50
N ARG A 64 31.16 -20.08 15.59
CA ARG A 64 32.46 -19.43 15.46
C ARG A 64 32.16 -18.02 14.95
N GLU A 65 31.92 -17.09 15.88
CA GLU A 65 31.99 -15.66 15.60
C GLU A 65 33.36 -15.41 14.95
N ARG A 66 33.38 -15.18 13.64
CA ARG A 66 34.59 -14.73 12.94
C ARG A 66 34.79 -13.26 13.32
N PRO A 67 35.83 -12.91 14.11
CA PRO A 67 36.05 -11.52 14.53
C PRO A 67 36.32 -10.57 13.34
N GLU A 68 36.73 -11.09 12.18
CA GLU A 68 36.98 -10.31 10.96
C GLU A 68 35.71 -9.73 10.31
N ALA A 69 34.51 -10.20 10.66
CA ALA A 69 33.26 -9.65 10.13
C ALA A 69 32.82 -8.36 10.87
N LYS A 70 33.23 -8.17 12.13
CA LYS A 70 32.82 -7.01 12.95
C LYS A 70 33.64 -5.75 12.66
N GLU A 71 34.87 -5.86 12.11
CA GLU A 71 35.68 -4.68 11.77
C GLU A 71 35.29 -4.03 10.43
N ARG A 72 34.62 -4.74 9.52
CA ARG A 72 34.12 -4.17 8.25
C ARG A 72 32.81 -3.38 8.41
N GLU A 73 32.10 -3.51 9.53
CA GLU A 73 30.80 -2.83 9.75
C GLU A 73 30.91 -1.36 10.21
N ARG A 74 32.13 -0.84 10.45
CA ARG A 74 32.33 0.59 10.76
C ARG A 74 32.77 1.44 9.58
N GLY A 75 32.94 0.86 8.39
CA GLY A 75 33.11 1.66 7.18
C GLY A 75 31.80 2.38 6.87
N GLU A 76 31.80 3.71 6.97
CA GLU A 76 30.69 4.53 6.49
C GLU A 76 30.36 4.10 5.06
N ARG A 77 29.13 3.59 4.86
CA ARG A 77 28.70 3.21 3.52
C ARG A 77 28.78 4.46 2.64
N PRO A 78 29.41 4.39 1.45
CA PRO A 78 29.50 5.54 0.57
C PRO A 78 28.11 6.10 0.33
N THR A 79 27.98 7.42 0.49
CA THR A 79 26.67 8.07 0.32
C THR A 79 26.25 8.01 -1.15
N GLU A 80 24.95 8.15 -1.44
CA GLU A 80 24.47 8.21 -2.83
C GLU A 80 25.19 9.31 -3.64
N ARG A 81 25.52 10.42 -2.97
CA ARG A 81 26.27 11.52 -3.56
C ARG A 81 27.70 11.11 -3.93
N ASP A 82 28.36 10.31 -3.12
CA ASP A 82 29.71 9.82 -3.40
C ASP A 82 29.72 8.85 -4.58
N ILE A 83 28.71 7.97 -4.64
CA ILE A 83 28.50 7.04 -5.76
C ILE A 83 28.28 7.84 -7.05
N LEU A 84 27.44 8.88 -7.02
CA LEU A 84 27.18 9.72 -8.20
C LEU A 84 28.44 10.47 -8.66
N LYS A 85 29.23 11.03 -7.73
CA LYS A 85 30.51 11.68 -8.07
C LYS A 85 31.47 10.68 -8.74
N GLN A 86 31.61 9.49 -8.16
CA GLN A 86 32.44 8.45 -8.73
C GLN A 86 31.98 8.06 -10.13
N GLN A 87 30.67 7.91 -10.35
CA GLN A 87 30.12 7.61 -11.68
C GLN A 87 30.42 8.71 -12.70
N VAL A 88 30.29 10.00 -12.33
CA VAL A 88 30.62 11.13 -13.21
C VAL A 88 32.09 11.09 -13.62
N GLU A 89 33.00 10.81 -12.70
CA GLU A 89 34.43 10.70 -13.02
C GLU A 89 34.72 9.51 -13.95
N VAL A 90 34.10 8.36 -13.73
CA VAL A 90 34.23 7.22 -14.65
C VAL A 90 33.65 7.55 -16.03
N PHE A 91 32.54 8.29 -16.11
CA PHE A 91 31.97 8.70 -17.38
C PHE A 91 32.90 9.67 -18.12
N LYS A 92 33.59 10.58 -17.44
CA LYS A 92 34.60 11.46 -18.05
C LYS A 92 35.79 10.64 -18.60
N ILE A 93 36.24 9.62 -17.88
CA ILE A 93 37.28 8.70 -18.36
C ILE A 93 36.83 7.95 -19.62
N ALA A 94 35.59 7.46 -19.66
CA ALA A 94 35.02 6.81 -20.82
C ALA A 94 34.83 7.78 -22.00
N LEU A 95 34.43 9.02 -21.74
CA LEU A 95 34.25 10.08 -22.75
C LEU A 95 35.56 10.37 -23.48
N HIS A 96 36.68 10.45 -22.75
CA HIS A 96 38.00 10.67 -23.34
C HIS A 96 38.36 9.58 -24.36
N ALA A 97 38.15 8.29 -24.02
CA ALA A 97 38.41 7.20 -24.95
C ALA A 97 37.55 7.30 -26.22
N LEU A 98 36.27 7.64 -26.07
CA LEU A 98 35.36 7.78 -27.21
C LEU A 98 35.76 8.96 -28.11
N GLN A 99 36.22 10.07 -27.54
CA GLN A 99 36.72 11.22 -28.28
C GLN A 99 38.03 10.90 -29.02
N GLU A 100 38.97 10.24 -28.36
CA GLU A 100 40.24 9.81 -28.95
C GLU A 100 40.03 8.84 -30.13
N ALA A 101 39.06 7.93 -30.00
CA ALA A 101 38.63 7.02 -31.06
C ALA A 101 37.67 7.66 -32.09
N LYS A 102 37.38 8.96 -31.99
CA LYS A 102 36.46 9.72 -32.88
C LYS A 102 35.05 9.13 -32.99
N LYS A 103 34.52 8.55 -31.91
CA LYS A 103 33.16 8.01 -31.82
C LYS A 103 32.17 9.11 -31.36
N ALA A 104 31.91 10.07 -32.24
CA ALA A 104 31.13 11.28 -31.92
C ALA A 104 29.73 10.97 -31.33
N ASP A 105 28.94 10.09 -31.95
CA ASP A 105 27.58 9.80 -31.49
C ASP A 105 27.56 9.22 -30.06
N ALA A 106 28.48 8.30 -29.75
CA ALA A 106 28.59 7.69 -28.42
C ALA A 106 29.11 8.71 -27.38
N ALA A 107 30.04 9.58 -27.79
CA ALA A 107 30.54 10.65 -26.94
C ALA A 107 29.42 11.64 -26.56
N ASP A 108 28.58 12.05 -27.52
CA ASP A 108 27.45 12.96 -27.28
C ASP A 108 26.40 12.37 -26.33
N VAL A 109 26.12 11.07 -26.45
CA VAL A 109 25.23 10.37 -25.53
C VAL A 109 25.81 10.35 -24.11
N LEU A 110 27.10 10.04 -23.97
CA LEU A 110 27.76 9.99 -22.67
C LEU A 110 27.89 11.39 -22.03
N GLN A 111 28.12 12.43 -22.84
CA GLN A 111 28.17 13.82 -22.37
C GLN A 111 26.81 14.28 -21.82
N ARG A 112 25.69 13.89 -22.45
CA ARG A 112 24.35 14.14 -21.91
C ARG A 112 24.14 13.43 -20.56
N ALA A 113 24.66 12.21 -20.41
CA ALA A 113 24.57 11.47 -19.16
C ALA A 113 25.36 12.13 -18.03
N ILE A 114 26.58 12.62 -18.32
CA ILE A 114 27.41 13.38 -17.39
C ILE A 114 26.64 14.62 -16.92
N ARG A 115 26.13 15.43 -17.85
CA ARG A 115 25.39 16.65 -17.52
C ARG A 115 24.16 16.35 -16.65
N ALA A 116 23.42 15.29 -16.94
CA ALA A 116 22.27 14.89 -16.12
C ALA A 116 22.66 14.46 -14.70
N ARG A 117 23.81 13.80 -14.52
CA ARG A 117 24.32 13.39 -13.21
C ARG A 117 24.88 14.58 -12.42
N GLU A 118 25.56 15.51 -13.08
CA GLU A 118 26.05 16.76 -12.48
C GLU A 118 24.88 17.62 -11.97
N VAL A 119 23.84 17.80 -12.78
CA VAL A 119 22.58 18.48 -12.35
C VAL A 119 21.89 17.78 -11.18
N THR A 120 22.08 16.46 -11.03
CA THR A 120 21.56 15.71 -9.88
C THR A 120 22.42 15.95 -8.63
N LEU A 121 23.75 16.02 -8.79
CA LEU A 121 24.70 16.34 -7.72
C LEU A 121 24.57 17.77 -7.19
N GLU A 122 24.12 18.70 -8.04
CA GLU A 122 23.81 20.09 -7.70
C GLU A 122 22.45 20.25 -7.00
N GLU A 123 21.63 19.19 -6.94
CA GLU A 123 20.29 19.19 -6.36
C GLU A 123 19.32 20.23 -6.95
N ARG A 124 19.59 20.72 -8.18
CA ARG A 124 18.71 21.66 -8.89
C ARG A 124 17.33 21.07 -9.11
N ARG A 125 16.29 21.89 -8.94
CA ARG A 125 14.87 21.49 -9.10
C ARG A 125 14.10 22.32 -10.13
N ASP A 126 14.80 23.14 -10.90
CA ASP A 126 14.19 23.94 -11.96
C ASP A 126 13.78 23.08 -13.17
N ASP A 127 12.93 23.66 -14.04
CA ASP A 127 12.41 22.97 -15.22
C ASP A 127 13.53 22.56 -16.20
N GLU A 128 14.61 23.35 -16.27
CA GLU A 128 15.78 23.03 -17.08
C GLU A 128 16.45 21.75 -16.58
N ALA A 129 16.66 21.61 -15.26
CA ALA A 129 17.21 20.43 -14.64
C ALA A 129 16.32 19.20 -14.88
N HIS A 130 14.99 19.36 -14.85
CA HIS A 130 14.05 18.30 -15.21
C HIS A 130 14.25 17.85 -16.66
N MET A 131 14.28 18.79 -17.62
CA MET A 131 14.48 18.49 -19.04
C MET A 131 15.83 17.81 -19.32
N ILE A 132 16.90 18.22 -18.63
CA ILE A 132 18.22 17.58 -18.75
C ILE A 132 18.18 16.13 -18.26
N ARG A 133 17.53 15.86 -17.12
CA ARG A 133 17.37 14.50 -16.59
C ARG A 133 16.50 13.63 -17.48
N GLU A 134 15.44 14.19 -18.07
CA GLU A 134 14.53 13.47 -18.96
C GLU A 134 15.21 13.04 -20.25
N ARG A 135 16.12 13.86 -20.78
CA ARG A 135 16.92 13.56 -21.97
C ARG A 135 18.14 12.67 -21.69
N ALA A 136 18.36 12.24 -20.45
CA ALA A 136 19.45 11.34 -20.12
C ALA A 136 19.26 9.99 -20.81
N PRO A 137 20.34 9.38 -21.34
CA PRO A 137 20.23 8.07 -21.96
C PRO A 137 19.75 7.02 -20.97
N ASN A 138 19.05 6.02 -21.50
CA ASN A 138 18.61 4.92 -20.65
C ASN A 138 19.81 4.08 -20.19
N ARG A 139 19.60 3.31 -19.13
CA ARG A 139 20.66 2.54 -18.47
C ARG A 139 21.31 1.50 -19.39
N GLY A 140 20.53 0.89 -20.28
CA GLY A 140 21.03 -0.10 -21.26
C GLY A 140 21.97 0.53 -22.28
N GLN A 141 21.57 1.67 -22.86
CA GLN A 141 22.43 2.46 -23.75
C GLN A 141 23.74 2.87 -23.05
N LEU A 142 23.67 3.27 -21.77
CA LEU A 142 24.86 3.56 -20.98
C LEU A 142 25.76 2.34 -20.78
N ALA A 143 25.19 1.16 -20.49
CA ALA A 143 25.97 -0.07 -20.33
C ALA A 143 26.70 -0.45 -21.64
N GLU A 144 26.05 -0.29 -22.79
CA GLU A 144 26.64 -0.56 -24.10
C GLU A 144 27.78 0.43 -24.43
N ILE A 145 27.54 1.73 -24.24
CA ILE A 145 28.55 2.78 -24.50
C ILE A 145 29.76 2.64 -23.57
N LEU A 146 29.54 2.34 -22.28
CA LEU A 146 30.63 2.13 -21.33
C LEU A 146 31.41 0.85 -21.66
N SER A 147 30.74 -0.21 -22.10
CA SER A 147 31.42 -1.44 -22.58
C SER A 147 32.29 -1.16 -23.81
N LEU A 148 31.79 -0.35 -24.76
CA LEU A 148 32.57 0.11 -25.91
C LEU A 148 33.80 0.91 -25.48
N ALA A 149 33.63 1.88 -24.58
CA ALA A 149 34.73 2.69 -24.06
C ALA A 149 35.77 1.87 -23.29
N ALA A 150 35.34 0.84 -22.55
CA ALA A 150 36.26 -0.10 -21.90
C ALA A 150 37.08 -0.91 -22.93
N GLY A 151 36.46 -1.32 -24.04
CA GLY A 151 37.15 -1.97 -25.17
C GLY A 151 38.24 -1.07 -25.77
N LEU A 152 37.91 0.19 -26.04
CA LEU A 152 38.87 1.18 -26.57
C LEU A 152 40.05 1.40 -25.63
N TRP A 153 39.83 1.48 -24.32
CA TRP A 153 40.93 1.60 -23.36
C TRP A 153 41.88 0.40 -23.37
N ARG A 154 41.39 -0.82 -23.65
CA ARG A 154 42.27 -1.99 -23.85
C ARG A 154 43.07 -1.88 -25.14
N GLU A 155 42.46 -1.39 -26.22
CA GLU A 155 43.16 -1.14 -27.49
C GLU A 155 44.28 -0.10 -27.31
N PHE A 156 44.07 0.91 -26.46
CA PHE A 156 45.08 1.91 -26.07
C PHE A 156 46.08 1.41 -25.02
N LYS A 157 46.03 0.12 -24.66
CA LYS A 157 46.89 -0.52 -23.64
C LYS A 157 46.80 0.10 -22.25
N ASN A 158 45.65 0.66 -21.89
CA ASN A 158 45.38 1.21 -20.55
C ASN A 158 44.40 0.32 -19.77
N GLU A 159 44.93 -0.80 -19.25
CA GLU A 159 44.14 -1.84 -18.56
C GLU A 159 43.43 -1.33 -17.30
N GLU A 160 44.04 -0.38 -16.58
CA GLU A 160 43.45 0.18 -15.36
C GLU A 160 42.16 0.95 -15.67
N LYS A 161 42.19 1.85 -16.66
CA LYS A 161 40.99 2.58 -17.10
C LYS A 161 39.95 1.64 -17.70
N ALA A 162 40.37 0.65 -18.47
CA ALA A 162 39.47 -0.36 -19.01
C ALA A 162 38.74 -1.13 -17.89
N ALA A 163 39.44 -1.52 -16.83
CA ALA A 163 38.86 -2.22 -15.69
C ALA A 163 37.89 -1.34 -14.88
N VAL A 164 38.21 -0.06 -14.68
CA VAL A 164 37.30 0.88 -13.98
C VAL A 164 36.01 1.10 -14.77
N VAL A 165 36.12 1.43 -16.06
CA VAL A 165 34.95 1.66 -16.93
C VAL A 165 34.13 0.37 -17.08
N GLY A 166 34.80 -0.78 -17.26
CA GLY A 166 34.16 -2.08 -17.40
C GLY A 166 33.32 -2.48 -16.17
N ARG A 167 33.80 -2.23 -14.95
CA ARG A 167 33.03 -2.51 -13.72
C ARG A 167 31.73 -1.70 -13.66
N VAL A 168 31.77 -0.42 -14.02
CA VAL A 168 30.56 0.42 -14.06
C VAL A 168 29.62 -0.05 -15.18
N ALA A 169 30.15 -0.44 -16.35
CA ALA A 169 29.33 -1.01 -17.42
C ALA A 169 28.57 -2.26 -16.95
N GLU A 170 29.24 -3.19 -16.25
CA GLU A 170 28.61 -4.38 -15.68
C GLU A 170 27.55 -4.05 -14.63
N GLU A 171 27.81 -3.06 -13.76
CA GLU A 171 26.83 -2.61 -12.77
C GLU A 171 25.58 -2.02 -13.44
N PHE A 172 25.77 -1.26 -14.53
CA PHE A 172 24.68 -0.74 -15.33
C PHE A 172 23.89 -1.85 -16.03
N ALA A 173 24.55 -2.92 -16.48
CA ALA A 173 23.90 -4.09 -17.08
C ALA A 173 23.17 -5.00 -16.05
N ARG A 174 23.71 -5.15 -14.84
CA ARG A 174 23.19 -6.09 -13.81
C ARG A 174 21.91 -5.64 -13.13
N GLN A 175 21.67 -4.33 -13.00
CA GLN A 175 20.42 -3.82 -12.44
C GLN A 175 19.46 -3.59 -13.61
N PRO A 176 18.52 -4.51 -13.91
CA PRO A 176 17.44 -4.20 -14.83
C PRO A 176 16.76 -2.92 -14.32
N GLY A 177 16.60 -1.93 -15.19
CA GLY A 177 16.03 -0.65 -14.78
C GLY A 177 14.73 -0.90 -14.03
N GLU A 178 14.58 -0.34 -12.83
CA GLU A 178 13.35 -0.49 -12.05
C GLU A 178 12.12 -0.07 -12.87
N ARG A 179 12.31 0.86 -13.81
CA ARG A 179 11.32 1.25 -14.82
C ARG A 179 10.94 0.13 -15.79
N ASP A 180 11.88 -0.69 -16.25
CA ASP A 180 11.59 -1.83 -17.13
C ASP A 180 10.93 -2.97 -16.36
N ALA A 181 11.35 -3.20 -15.11
CA ALA A 181 10.67 -4.14 -14.22
C ALA A 181 9.25 -3.68 -13.88
N GLN A 182 9.06 -2.38 -13.59
CA GLN A 182 7.74 -1.78 -13.40
C GLN A 182 6.89 -1.84 -14.66
N ARG A 183 7.47 -1.56 -15.84
CA ARG A 183 6.78 -1.66 -17.12
C ARG A 183 6.36 -3.10 -17.41
N LYS A 184 7.25 -4.08 -17.21
CA LYS A 184 6.90 -5.50 -17.35
C LYS A 184 5.81 -5.92 -16.37
N ARG A 185 5.87 -5.46 -15.11
CA ARG A 185 4.80 -5.69 -14.12
C ARG A 185 3.50 -5.01 -14.52
N ALA A 186 3.55 -3.81 -15.10
CA ALA A 186 2.37 -3.10 -15.58
C ALA A 186 1.78 -3.78 -16.82
N GLU A 187 2.60 -4.22 -17.77
CA GLU A 187 2.19 -4.99 -18.94
C GLU A 187 1.62 -6.35 -18.54
N GLN A 188 2.25 -7.04 -17.59
CA GLN A 188 1.74 -8.29 -17.04
C GLN A 188 0.42 -8.07 -16.29
N GLY A 189 0.34 -7.02 -15.46
CA GLY A 189 -0.91 -6.64 -14.81
C GLY A 189 -2.01 -6.22 -15.78
N ALA A 190 -1.66 -5.63 -16.92
CA ALA A 190 -2.60 -5.30 -17.99
C ALA A 190 -3.07 -6.56 -18.73
N ARG A 191 -2.17 -7.50 -19.03
CA ARG A 191 -2.52 -8.81 -19.61
C ARG A 191 -3.40 -9.62 -18.67
N GLU A 192 -3.04 -9.72 -17.40
CA GLU A 192 -3.85 -10.38 -16.37
C GLU A 192 -5.22 -9.71 -16.21
N ARG A 193 -5.33 -8.39 -16.40
CA ARG A 193 -6.63 -7.70 -16.40
C ARG A 193 -7.44 -7.98 -17.68
N ALA A 194 -6.77 -8.11 -18.82
CA ALA A 194 -7.42 -8.44 -20.10
C ALA A 194 -7.88 -9.90 -20.18
N GLU A 195 -7.16 -10.81 -19.53
CA GLU A 195 -7.50 -12.24 -19.44
C GLU A 195 -8.49 -12.56 -18.33
N ARG A 196 -8.83 -11.60 -17.46
CA ARG A 196 -9.88 -11.81 -16.46
C ARG A 196 -11.21 -11.98 -17.18
N PRO A 197 -11.94 -13.08 -16.91
CA PRO A 197 -13.26 -13.26 -17.50
C PRO A 197 -14.13 -12.09 -17.12
N THR A 198 -14.83 -11.55 -18.12
CA THR A 198 -15.75 -10.43 -17.92
C THR A 198 -16.87 -10.84 -16.96
N GLU A 199 -17.47 -9.88 -16.27
CA GLU A 199 -18.60 -10.17 -15.35
C GLU A 199 -19.73 -10.90 -16.07
N ARG A 200 -19.93 -10.61 -17.36
CA ARG A 200 -20.91 -11.28 -18.22
C ARG A 200 -20.56 -12.74 -18.46
N GLU A 201 -19.29 -13.07 -18.72
CA GLU A 201 -18.85 -14.47 -18.90
C GLU A 201 -18.96 -15.27 -17.59
N VAL A 202 -18.60 -14.66 -16.46
CA VAL A 202 -18.77 -15.28 -15.13
C VAL A 202 -20.25 -15.55 -14.85
N ALA A 203 -21.12 -14.57 -15.09
CA ALA A 203 -22.57 -14.73 -14.92
C ALA A 203 -23.16 -15.78 -15.88
N GLY A 204 -22.66 -15.87 -17.12
CA GLY A 204 -23.03 -16.92 -18.08
C GLY A 204 -22.69 -18.32 -17.58
N ARG A 205 -21.45 -18.52 -17.10
CA ARG A 205 -21.03 -19.80 -16.50
C ARG A 205 -21.87 -20.16 -15.28
N HIS A 206 -22.16 -19.19 -14.41
CA HIS A 206 -23.02 -19.42 -13.25
C HIS A 206 -24.40 -19.89 -13.67
N LEU A 207 -25.00 -19.25 -14.68
CA LEU A 207 -26.31 -19.61 -15.22
C LEU A 207 -26.35 -21.04 -15.75
N GLU A 208 -25.33 -21.46 -16.51
CA GLU A 208 -25.20 -22.83 -17.01
C GLU A 208 -25.17 -23.85 -15.87
N VAL A 209 -24.40 -23.59 -14.81
CA VAL A 209 -24.31 -24.48 -13.66
C VAL A 209 -25.62 -24.51 -12.85
N MET A 210 -26.30 -23.37 -12.69
CA MET A 210 -27.63 -23.34 -12.03
C MET A 210 -28.67 -24.15 -12.82
N ARG A 211 -28.67 -24.04 -14.15
CA ARG A 211 -29.53 -24.88 -15.02
C ARG A 211 -29.20 -26.37 -14.88
N LEU A 212 -27.92 -26.71 -14.71
CA LEU A 212 -27.49 -28.09 -14.46
C LEU A 212 -27.95 -28.63 -13.08
N ALA A 213 -28.08 -27.75 -12.08
CA ALA A 213 -28.52 -28.10 -10.73
C ALA A 213 -30.05 -28.32 -10.63
N LEU A 214 -30.84 -27.67 -11.48
CA LEU A 214 -32.31 -27.68 -11.40
C LEU A 214 -32.95 -29.07 -11.53
N PRO A 215 -32.55 -29.95 -12.49
CA PRO A 215 -33.10 -31.30 -12.59
C PRO A 215 -32.92 -32.12 -11.32
N ALA A 216 -31.76 -32.03 -10.67
CA ALA A 216 -31.49 -32.79 -9.45
C ALA A 216 -32.41 -32.37 -8.31
N LEU A 217 -32.69 -31.07 -8.15
CA LEU A 217 -33.62 -30.58 -7.12
C LEU A 217 -35.06 -31.04 -7.37
N ARG A 218 -35.49 -31.09 -8.64
CA ARG A 218 -36.82 -31.56 -9.01
C ARG A 218 -36.97 -33.07 -8.80
N GLU A 219 -35.97 -33.84 -9.22
CA GLU A 219 -35.95 -35.31 -9.07
C GLU A 219 -35.83 -35.73 -7.59
N GLY A 220 -35.09 -34.97 -6.78
CA GLY A 220 -35.01 -35.15 -5.33
C GLY A 220 -36.19 -34.55 -4.54
N GLU A 221 -37.29 -34.18 -5.20
CA GLU A 221 -38.52 -33.63 -4.62
C GLU A 221 -38.29 -32.39 -3.71
N ARG A 222 -37.25 -31.60 -3.98
CA ARG A 222 -36.94 -30.35 -3.26
C ARG A 222 -37.61 -29.15 -3.92
N GLY A 223 -38.96 -29.16 -3.96
CA GLY A 223 -39.79 -28.17 -4.66
C GLY A 223 -39.42 -26.71 -4.33
N ASP A 224 -39.36 -26.35 -3.05
CA ASP A 224 -39.07 -24.97 -2.62
C ASP A 224 -37.68 -24.49 -3.09
N ALA A 225 -36.67 -25.37 -3.04
CA ALA A 225 -35.31 -25.06 -3.47
C ALA A 225 -35.23 -24.93 -5.00
N ALA A 226 -35.98 -25.76 -5.74
CA ALA A 226 -36.08 -25.68 -7.19
C ALA A 226 -36.72 -24.35 -7.62
N GLU A 227 -37.82 -23.92 -6.97
CA GLU A 227 -38.46 -22.64 -7.27
C GLU A 227 -37.52 -21.44 -7.01
N LEU A 228 -36.79 -21.45 -5.90
CA LEU A 228 -35.82 -20.39 -5.59
C LEU A 228 -34.69 -20.35 -6.62
N LEU A 229 -34.21 -21.52 -7.06
CA LEU A 229 -33.17 -21.60 -8.09
C LEU A 229 -33.69 -21.10 -9.45
N GLU A 230 -34.94 -21.39 -9.83
CA GLU A 230 -35.57 -20.87 -11.04
C GLU A 230 -35.68 -19.34 -11.03
N ARG A 231 -36.08 -18.76 -9.89
CA ARG A 231 -36.10 -17.30 -9.71
C ARG A 231 -34.72 -16.69 -9.91
N ALA A 232 -33.67 -17.35 -9.41
CA ALA A 232 -32.30 -16.91 -9.59
C ALA A 232 -31.85 -17.01 -11.06
N ILE A 233 -32.12 -18.14 -11.73
CA ILE A 233 -31.85 -18.35 -13.16
C ILE A 233 -32.47 -17.21 -13.97
N ARG A 234 -33.75 -16.90 -13.74
CA ARG A 234 -34.46 -15.81 -14.43
C ARG A 234 -33.84 -14.43 -14.15
N ALA A 235 -33.41 -14.18 -12.92
CA ALA A 235 -32.72 -12.93 -12.58
C ALA A 235 -31.36 -12.79 -13.29
N PHE A 236 -30.60 -13.88 -13.43
CA PHE A 236 -29.33 -13.89 -14.16
C PHE A 236 -29.52 -13.75 -15.68
N GLU A 237 -30.56 -14.36 -16.26
CA GLU A 237 -30.92 -14.19 -17.67
C GLU A 237 -31.20 -12.70 -17.98
N VAL A 238 -32.07 -12.07 -17.20
CA VAL A 238 -32.39 -10.64 -17.32
C VAL A 238 -31.15 -9.76 -17.14
N MET A 239 -30.24 -10.14 -16.24
CA MET A 239 -28.97 -9.43 -16.05
C MET A 239 -28.05 -9.54 -17.28
N LEU A 240 -27.96 -10.73 -17.90
CA LEU A 240 -27.14 -10.98 -19.08
C LEU A 240 -27.72 -10.35 -20.36
N GLU A 241 -29.04 -10.19 -20.42
CA GLU A 241 -29.75 -9.40 -21.45
C GLU A 241 -29.49 -7.89 -21.30
N GLY A 242 -29.11 -7.44 -20.10
CA GLY A 242 -28.83 -6.02 -19.83
C GLY A 242 -30.08 -5.15 -19.70
N ARG A 243 -31.25 -5.75 -19.48
CA ARG A 243 -32.52 -5.01 -19.32
C ARG A 243 -32.49 -4.11 -18.06
N ARG A 244 -33.07 -2.92 -18.20
CA ARG A 244 -33.13 -1.88 -17.14
C ARG A 244 -34.55 -1.38 -16.85
N ASP A 245 -35.55 -2.05 -17.39
CA ASP A 245 -36.96 -1.73 -17.12
C ASP A 245 -37.37 -2.13 -15.67
N ASP A 246 -38.52 -1.61 -15.23
CA ASP A 246 -39.03 -1.84 -13.88
C ASP A 246 -39.33 -3.32 -13.62
N GLU A 247 -39.76 -4.05 -14.65
CA GLU A 247 -39.97 -5.50 -14.58
C GLU A 247 -38.65 -6.24 -14.29
N ALA A 248 -37.57 -5.90 -14.99
CA ALA A 248 -36.24 -6.45 -14.75
C ALA A 248 -35.71 -6.12 -13.35
N GLN A 249 -36.03 -4.93 -12.82
CA GLN A 249 -35.71 -4.59 -11.44
C GLN A 249 -36.51 -5.42 -10.44
N GLN A 250 -37.80 -5.64 -10.67
CA GLN A 250 -38.62 -6.51 -9.82
C GLN A 250 -38.11 -7.96 -9.82
N ILE A 251 -37.75 -8.51 -10.99
CA ILE A 251 -37.18 -9.86 -11.09
C ILE A 251 -35.88 -9.96 -10.29
N ARG A 252 -34.97 -8.98 -10.42
CA ARG A 252 -33.71 -8.95 -9.65
C ARG A 252 -33.94 -8.79 -8.15
N SER A 253 -34.93 -8.01 -7.73
CA SER A 253 -35.23 -7.79 -6.30
C SER A 253 -35.73 -9.06 -5.58
N ARG A 254 -36.30 -10.01 -6.33
CA ARG A 254 -36.78 -11.31 -5.81
C ARG A 254 -35.72 -12.39 -5.85
N MET A 255 -34.50 -12.07 -6.28
CA MET A 255 -33.39 -13.01 -6.36
C MET A 255 -32.99 -13.46 -4.94
N PRO A 256 -32.83 -14.77 -4.69
CA PRO A 256 -32.31 -15.25 -3.42
C PRO A 256 -30.91 -14.68 -3.16
N ASN A 257 -30.59 -14.45 -1.89
CA ASN A 257 -29.28 -13.93 -1.53
C ASN A 257 -28.17 -14.97 -1.84
N ARG A 258 -26.91 -14.51 -1.92
CA ARG A 258 -25.78 -15.39 -2.27
C ARG A 258 -25.62 -16.60 -1.34
N GLY A 259 -25.90 -16.44 -0.04
CA GLY A 259 -25.82 -17.53 0.93
C GLY A 259 -26.87 -18.61 0.66
N GLN A 260 -28.12 -18.20 0.47
CA GLN A 260 -29.22 -19.10 0.07
C GLN A 260 -28.91 -19.82 -1.24
N LEU A 261 -28.33 -19.13 -2.22
CA LEU A 261 -27.88 -19.77 -3.47
C LEU A 261 -26.79 -20.81 -3.25
N ALA A 262 -25.82 -20.53 -2.37
CA ALA A 262 -24.77 -21.50 -2.04
C ALA A 262 -25.35 -22.73 -1.34
N GLU A 263 -26.31 -22.56 -0.43
CA GLU A 263 -27.03 -23.66 0.24
C GLU A 263 -27.82 -24.52 -0.76
N ILE A 264 -28.60 -23.89 -1.64
CA ILE A 264 -29.38 -24.58 -2.68
C ILE A 264 -28.47 -25.39 -3.62
N LEU A 265 -27.37 -24.79 -4.07
CA LEU A 265 -26.41 -25.49 -4.93
C LEU A 265 -25.67 -26.60 -4.19
N THR A 266 -25.41 -26.46 -2.89
CA THR A 266 -24.85 -27.55 -2.07
C THR A 266 -25.81 -28.72 -1.98
N MET A 267 -27.10 -28.46 -1.76
CA MET A 267 -28.14 -29.50 -1.80
C MET A 267 -28.19 -30.22 -3.16
N ALA A 268 -28.22 -29.46 -4.26
CA ALA A 268 -28.22 -30.02 -5.60
C ALA A 268 -26.95 -30.84 -5.90
N SER A 269 -25.79 -30.40 -5.42
CA SER A 269 -24.53 -31.15 -5.54
C SER A 269 -24.58 -32.49 -4.80
N ASN A 270 -25.22 -32.55 -3.63
CA ASN A 270 -25.36 -33.80 -2.87
C ASN A 270 -26.33 -34.76 -3.57
N LEU A 271 -27.46 -34.27 -4.07
CA LEU A 271 -28.41 -35.07 -4.84
C LEU A 271 -27.76 -35.65 -6.11
N TRP A 272 -26.93 -34.88 -6.82
CA TRP A 272 -26.18 -35.43 -7.96
C TRP A 272 -25.21 -36.57 -7.56
N ARG A 273 -24.65 -36.55 -6.35
CA ARG A 273 -23.84 -37.68 -5.85
C ARG A 273 -24.71 -38.90 -5.54
N GLU A 274 -25.88 -38.69 -4.95
CA GLU A 274 -26.85 -39.76 -4.67
C GLU A 274 -27.33 -40.42 -5.98
N PHE A 275 -27.52 -39.64 -7.04
CA PHE A 275 -27.84 -40.12 -8.39
C PHE A 275 -26.62 -40.64 -9.16
N ASN A 276 -25.48 -40.84 -8.50
CA ASN A 276 -24.24 -41.35 -9.08
C ASN A 276 -23.68 -40.53 -10.27
N ASN A 277 -23.92 -39.22 -10.30
CA ASN A 277 -23.42 -38.28 -11.31
C ASN A 277 -22.31 -37.38 -10.72
N GLN A 278 -21.13 -37.95 -10.47
CA GLN A 278 -20.03 -37.26 -9.79
C GLN A 278 -19.56 -35.99 -10.51
N GLU A 279 -19.47 -36.00 -11.84
CA GLU A 279 -19.03 -34.83 -12.63
C GLU A 279 -19.94 -33.62 -12.42
N LYS A 280 -21.26 -33.83 -12.46
CA LYS A 280 -22.26 -32.76 -12.23
C LYS A 280 -22.20 -32.26 -10.80
N ALA A 281 -22.06 -33.17 -9.84
CA ALA A 281 -21.88 -32.81 -8.44
C ALA A 281 -20.64 -31.93 -8.23
N GLU A 282 -19.52 -32.24 -8.87
CA GLU A 282 -18.29 -31.44 -8.75
C GLU A 282 -18.42 -30.04 -9.36
N VAL A 283 -19.08 -29.92 -10.52
CA VAL A 283 -19.31 -28.62 -11.18
C VAL A 283 -20.23 -27.74 -10.32
N VAL A 284 -21.36 -28.29 -9.86
CA VAL A 284 -22.31 -27.57 -9.01
C VAL A 284 -21.71 -27.24 -7.64
N GLY A 285 -20.99 -28.17 -7.02
CA GLY A 285 -20.32 -27.98 -5.74
C GLY A 285 -19.19 -26.95 -5.78
N ARG A 286 -18.48 -26.80 -6.91
CA ARG A 286 -17.49 -25.72 -7.09
C ARG A 286 -18.14 -24.34 -7.07
N LEU A 287 -19.26 -24.16 -7.79
CA LEU A 287 -19.99 -22.88 -7.77
C LEU A 287 -20.54 -22.57 -6.38
N ALA A 288 -21.08 -23.58 -5.67
CA ALA A 288 -21.55 -23.40 -4.30
C ALA A 288 -20.44 -22.86 -3.37
N LYS A 289 -19.23 -23.44 -3.44
CA LYS A 289 -18.06 -22.96 -2.68
C LYS A 289 -17.62 -21.55 -3.07
N GLU A 290 -17.67 -21.21 -4.35
CA GLU A 290 -17.32 -19.86 -4.82
C GLU A 290 -18.28 -18.81 -4.24
N LEU A 291 -19.58 -19.11 -4.24
CA LEU A 291 -20.60 -18.21 -3.70
C LEU A 291 -20.52 -18.09 -2.17
N ALA A 292 -20.20 -19.18 -1.46
CA ALA A 292 -19.96 -19.16 -0.02
C ALA A 292 -18.71 -18.36 0.36
N GLY A 293 -17.58 -18.59 -0.33
CA GLY A 293 -16.27 -17.99 0.01
C GLY A 293 -16.15 -16.50 -0.31
N LYS A 294 -16.97 -15.97 -1.23
CA LYS A 294 -17.05 -14.51 -1.46
C LYS A 294 -17.72 -13.78 -0.29
N GLY A 295 -18.71 -14.41 0.36
CA GLY A 295 -19.40 -13.85 1.53
C GLY A 295 -18.48 -13.71 2.74
N GLU A 296 -17.62 -14.70 3.01
CA GLU A 296 -16.65 -14.63 4.11
C GLU A 296 -15.61 -13.53 3.89
N ARG A 297 -15.08 -13.37 2.66
CA ARG A 297 -14.10 -12.31 2.35
C ARG A 297 -14.72 -10.92 2.31
N GLU A 298 -15.97 -10.78 1.89
CA GLU A 298 -16.70 -9.51 1.97
C GLU A 298 -17.00 -9.16 3.44
N GLN A 299 -17.46 -10.12 4.26
CA GLN A 299 -17.64 -9.91 5.70
C GLN A 299 -16.31 -9.66 6.44
N GLU A 300 -15.23 -10.32 6.06
CA GLU A 300 -13.89 -10.14 6.64
C GLU A 300 -13.24 -8.83 6.18
N ARG A 301 -13.66 -8.25 5.04
CA ARG A 301 -13.29 -6.88 4.63
C ARG A 301 -14.18 -5.83 5.28
N GLU A 302 -15.45 -6.13 5.51
CA GLU A 302 -16.35 -5.26 6.26
C GLU A 302 -16.03 -5.26 7.76
N ARG A 303 -15.50 -6.34 8.34
CA ARG A 303 -15.08 -6.41 9.75
C ARG A 303 -14.06 -5.35 10.14
N PRO A 304 -12.92 -5.14 9.46
CA PRO A 304 -11.98 -4.08 9.81
C PRO A 304 -12.55 -2.69 9.55
N ASP A 305 -13.49 -2.52 8.63
CA ASP A 305 -14.17 -1.22 8.43
C ASP A 305 -15.29 -0.98 9.44
N ARG A 306 -15.99 -2.02 9.90
CA ARG A 306 -16.93 -1.96 11.04
C ARG A 306 -16.19 -1.79 12.35
N GLU A 307 -15.09 -2.50 12.58
CA GLU A 307 -14.23 -2.30 13.74
C GLU A 307 -13.55 -0.94 13.68
N ARG A 308 -13.12 -0.45 12.52
CA ARG A 308 -12.63 0.95 12.39
C ARG A 308 -13.74 1.96 12.61
N ARG A 309 -14.99 1.69 12.20
CA ARG A 309 -16.14 2.57 12.45
C ARG A 309 -16.60 2.50 13.90
N GLU A 310 -16.61 1.34 14.53
CA GLU A 310 -16.96 1.13 15.93
C GLU A 310 -15.85 1.62 16.87
N VAL A 311 -14.57 1.50 16.48
CA VAL A 311 -13.45 2.15 17.18
C VAL A 311 -13.48 3.65 16.94
N ALA A 312 -13.79 4.14 15.74
CA ALA A 312 -13.99 5.57 15.49
C ALA A 312 -15.24 6.13 16.22
N GLU A 313 -16.31 5.36 16.40
CA GLU A 313 -17.49 5.73 17.19
C GLU A 313 -17.22 5.62 18.69
N ARG A 314 -16.45 4.62 19.14
CA ARG A 314 -16.03 4.46 20.55
C ARG A 314 -14.91 5.41 20.97
N GLU A 315 -14.11 5.92 20.02
CA GLU A 315 -13.14 7.00 20.23
C GLU A 315 -13.77 8.39 20.07
N ARG A 316 -15.01 8.48 19.56
CA ARG A 316 -15.76 9.74 19.42
C ARG A 316 -16.42 10.31 20.69
N PRO A 317 -16.63 9.64 21.84
CA PRO A 317 -17.24 10.27 23.01
C PRO A 317 -16.20 10.76 24.03
N ARG A 318 -15.11 11.39 23.57
CA ARG A 318 -14.26 12.26 24.45
C ARG A 318 -13.93 13.62 23.86
N ALA A 319 -14.23 13.88 22.59
CA ALA A 319 -14.06 15.19 21.96
C ALA A 319 -15.37 16.01 21.88
N GLU A 320 -16.53 15.36 21.89
CA GLU A 320 -17.83 16.05 21.71
C GLU A 320 -18.46 16.61 23.01
N GLY A 321 -17.82 16.44 24.16
CA GLY A 321 -18.23 17.10 25.41
C GLY A 321 -17.72 18.54 25.60
N ARG A 322 -16.66 18.96 24.88
CA ARG A 322 -16.08 20.32 24.99
C ARG A 322 -16.71 21.43 24.14
N PRO A 323 -17.29 21.20 22.94
CA PRO A 323 -17.81 22.31 22.14
C PRO A 323 -18.98 23.09 22.79
N PRO A 324 -19.97 22.47 23.48
CA PRO A 324 -21.05 23.24 24.09
C PRO A 324 -20.61 24.00 25.35
N GLU A 325 -19.69 23.44 26.15
CA GLU A 325 -19.16 24.12 27.34
C GLU A 325 -18.25 25.30 26.97
N LEU A 326 -17.38 25.14 25.96
CA LEU A 326 -16.55 26.24 25.46
C LEU A 326 -17.39 27.33 24.80
N ALA A 327 -18.49 26.98 24.13
CA ALA A 327 -19.42 27.96 23.57
C ALA A 327 -20.17 28.73 24.68
N ARG A 328 -20.67 28.05 25.71
CA ARG A 328 -21.29 28.70 26.89
C ARG A 328 -20.32 29.62 27.61
N ARG A 329 -19.09 29.16 27.84
CA ARG A 329 -18.05 29.96 28.49
C ARG A 329 -17.61 31.16 27.66
N HIS A 330 -17.61 31.05 26.33
CA HIS A 330 -17.35 32.18 25.42
C HIS A 330 -18.47 33.22 25.51
N GLN A 331 -19.73 32.78 25.55
CA GLN A 331 -20.89 33.65 25.72
C GLN A 331 -20.88 34.37 27.07
N GLU A 332 -20.57 33.67 28.17
CA GLU A 332 -20.44 34.25 29.51
C GLU A 332 -19.37 35.35 29.58
N LEU A 333 -18.20 35.12 28.97
CA LEU A 333 -17.14 36.13 28.92
C LEU A 333 -17.52 37.34 28.06
N GLU A 334 -18.28 37.13 26.98
CA GLU A 334 -18.76 38.22 26.14
C GLU A 334 -19.77 39.10 26.92
N GLU A 335 -20.65 38.49 27.70
CA GLU A 335 -21.58 39.21 28.58
C GLU A 335 -20.84 40.00 29.67
N GLN A 336 -19.81 39.40 30.30
CA GLN A 336 -18.97 40.10 31.27
C GLN A 336 -18.21 41.27 30.65
N ALA A 337 -17.68 41.11 29.43
CA ALA A 337 -17.01 42.21 28.71
C ALA A 337 -17.98 43.35 28.38
N ARG A 338 -19.23 43.04 28.00
CA ARG A 338 -20.27 44.04 27.75
C ARG A 338 -20.68 44.77 29.04
N ALA A 339 -20.79 44.06 30.16
CA ALA A 339 -21.09 44.67 31.46
C ALA A 339 -19.99 45.67 31.87
N ILE A 340 -18.71 45.25 31.78
CA ILE A 340 -17.56 46.12 32.11
C ILE A 340 -17.50 47.34 31.17
N LYS A 341 -17.84 47.21 29.89
CA LYS A 341 -17.90 48.36 28.98
C LYS A 341 -18.97 49.38 29.39
N ARG A 342 -20.16 48.92 29.81
CA ARG A 342 -21.22 49.81 30.32
C ARG A 342 -20.82 50.49 31.62
N GLU A 343 -20.12 49.78 32.51
CA GLU A 343 -19.55 50.37 33.73
C GLU A 343 -18.50 51.43 33.40
N LEU A 344 -17.64 51.18 32.41
CA LEU A 344 -16.67 52.16 31.92
C LEU A 344 -17.31 53.41 31.30
N GLU A 345 -18.42 53.26 30.58
CA GLU A 345 -19.18 54.38 30.00
C GLU A 345 -19.94 55.20 31.06
N GLY A 346 -20.24 54.61 32.23
CA GLY A 346 -20.96 55.26 33.32
C GLY A 346 -20.06 55.92 34.39
N LEU A 347 -18.75 55.72 34.31
CA LEU A 347 -17.78 56.31 35.24
C LEU A 347 -17.62 57.82 34.98
N ARG A 348 -17.55 58.60 36.06
CA ARG A 348 -17.23 60.02 36.00
C ARG A 348 -15.71 60.22 35.93
N ASP A 349 -15.29 61.38 35.43
CA ASP A 349 -13.87 61.72 35.21
C ASP A 349 -13.02 61.73 36.50
N ASP A 350 -13.64 61.74 37.69
CA ASP A 350 -12.96 61.66 38.99
C ASP A 350 -12.70 60.22 39.46
N GLN A 351 -13.15 59.20 38.73
CA GLN A 351 -13.02 57.77 39.08
C GLN A 351 -11.94 57.05 38.26
N ASP A 352 -10.82 57.72 38.00
CA ASP A 352 -9.69 57.24 37.19
C ASP A 352 -9.12 55.89 37.67
N GLU A 353 -9.07 55.64 38.98
CA GLU A 353 -8.55 54.37 39.51
C GLU A 353 -9.48 53.18 39.24
N GLU A 354 -10.79 53.40 39.30
CA GLU A 354 -11.79 52.37 38.99
C GLU A 354 -11.83 52.09 37.49
N ALA A 355 -11.73 53.14 36.67
CA ALA A 355 -11.60 53.02 35.23
C ALA A 355 -10.36 52.19 34.84
N ARG A 356 -9.20 52.41 35.48
CA ARG A 356 -7.98 51.61 35.24
C ARG A 356 -8.17 50.13 35.62
N LYS A 357 -8.84 49.85 36.75
CA LYS A 357 -9.12 48.47 37.18
C LYS A 357 -10.07 47.76 36.22
N LEU A 358 -11.11 48.44 35.75
CA LEU A 358 -12.07 47.89 34.80
C LEU A 358 -11.45 47.68 33.40
N GLN A 359 -10.60 48.59 32.94
CA GLN A 359 -9.82 48.40 31.70
C GLN A 359 -8.86 47.21 31.80
N ALA A 360 -8.21 47.00 32.95
CA ALA A 360 -7.34 45.84 33.15
C ALA A 360 -8.13 44.51 33.09
N LYS A 361 -9.30 44.46 33.73
CA LYS A 361 -10.20 43.28 33.66
C LYS A 361 -10.71 43.03 32.23
N LEU A 362 -11.07 44.08 31.50
CA LEU A 362 -11.50 43.97 30.10
C LEU A 362 -10.41 43.36 29.22
N ARG A 363 -9.14 43.77 29.40
CA ARG A 363 -7.99 43.20 28.68
C ARG A 363 -7.79 41.72 28.99
N GLN A 364 -7.94 41.30 30.25
CA GLN A 364 -7.84 39.90 30.64
C GLN A 364 -8.94 39.04 30.01
N ILE A 365 -10.20 39.49 30.06
CA ILE A 365 -11.33 38.78 29.45
C ILE A 365 -11.17 38.66 27.93
N THR A 366 -10.72 39.74 27.29
CA THR A 366 -10.49 39.74 25.84
C THR A 366 -9.36 38.78 25.44
N ALA A 367 -8.28 38.71 26.22
CA ALA A 367 -7.19 37.75 26.00
C ALA A 367 -7.68 36.30 26.16
N HIS A 368 -8.51 36.03 27.17
CA HIS A 368 -9.04 34.69 27.42
C HIS A 368 -10.03 34.24 26.32
N MET A 369 -10.84 35.16 25.80
CA MET A 369 -11.68 34.90 24.62
C MET A 369 -10.85 34.56 23.38
N GLN A 370 -9.74 35.27 23.14
CA GLN A 370 -8.83 34.99 22.02
C GLN A 370 -8.16 33.62 22.15
N GLU A 371 -7.75 33.24 23.36
CA GLU A 371 -7.18 31.92 23.64
C GLU A 371 -8.18 30.79 23.39
N MET A 372 -9.43 30.94 23.84
CA MET A 372 -10.49 29.97 23.55
C MET A 372 -10.82 29.88 22.07
N GLN A 373 -10.77 30.99 21.32
CA GLN A 373 -10.94 30.98 19.86
C GLN A 373 -9.81 30.25 19.13
N ARG A 374 -8.55 30.37 19.60
CA ARG A 374 -7.41 29.60 19.07
C ARG A 374 -7.57 28.10 19.31
N VAL A 375 -7.97 27.72 20.52
CA VAL A 375 -8.23 26.31 20.87
C VAL A 375 -9.39 25.73 20.04
N ARG A 376 -10.43 26.52 19.76
CA ARG A 376 -11.58 26.08 18.96
C ARG A 376 -11.28 25.92 17.47
N ARG A 377 -10.38 26.73 16.90
CA ARG A 377 -10.05 26.72 15.45
C ARG A 377 -8.93 25.75 15.06
N GLY A 378 -8.14 25.29 16.04
CA GLY A 378 -7.03 24.37 15.79
C GLY A 378 -5.90 24.97 14.94
N PRO A 379 -4.85 24.19 14.62
CA PRO A 379 -3.69 24.65 13.85
C PRO A 379 -4.03 24.99 12.39
N GLU A 380 -5.14 24.48 11.85
CA GLU A 380 -5.61 24.81 10.50
C GLU A 380 -6.24 26.20 10.44
N GLY A 381 -7.05 26.60 11.43
CA GLY A 381 -7.63 27.95 11.46
C GLY A 381 -6.62 29.06 11.77
N GLU A 382 -5.49 28.74 12.42
CA GLU A 382 -4.35 29.68 12.52
C GLU A 382 -3.70 29.93 11.16
N ARG A 383 -3.58 28.90 10.31
CA ARG A 383 -3.07 29.04 8.94
C ARG A 383 -4.00 29.84 8.06
N ASP A 384 -5.31 29.67 8.20
CA ASP A 384 -6.30 30.45 7.45
C ASP A 384 -6.29 31.93 7.85
N ASN A 385 -6.13 32.23 9.15
CA ASN A 385 -5.94 33.61 9.62
C ASN A 385 -4.63 34.24 9.10
N LEU A 386 -3.54 33.46 9.06
CA LEU A 386 -2.25 33.92 8.52
C LEU A 386 -2.34 34.15 7.00
N ARG A 387 -3.07 33.31 6.26
CA ARG A 387 -3.37 33.52 4.84
C ARG A 387 -4.22 34.76 4.61
N GLY A 388 -5.23 35.00 5.44
CA GLY A 388 -6.05 36.22 5.38
C GLY A 388 -5.21 37.49 5.57
N ARG A 389 -4.34 37.52 6.59
CA ARG A 389 -3.41 38.64 6.83
C ARG A 389 -2.42 38.85 5.70
N LEU A 390 -1.95 37.76 5.08
CA LEU A 390 -1.04 37.83 3.94
C LEU A 390 -1.75 38.51 2.75
N HIS A 391 -3.02 38.16 2.51
CA HIS A 391 -3.83 38.78 1.47
C HIS A 391 -4.10 40.28 1.74
N GLU A 392 -4.36 40.66 3.00
CA GLU A 392 -4.51 42.07 3.37
C GLU A 392 -3.21 42.88 3.17
N LEU A 393 -2.05 42.32 3.53
CA LEU A 393 -0.75 42.96 3.30
C LEU A 393 -0.41 43.06 1.82
N GLU A 394 -0.78 42.07 1.01
CA GLU A 394 -0.60 42.09 -0.43
C GLU A 394 -1.42 43.21 -1.06
N GLN A 395 -2.68 43.38 -0.66
CA GLN A 395 -3.51 44.50 -1.10
C GLN A 395 -2.95 45.85 -0.64
N ALA A 396 -2.44 45.95 0.58
CA ALA A 396 -1.82 47.17 1.09
C ALA A 396 -0.52 47.50 0.33
N PHE A 397 0.27 46.48 -0.04
CA PHE A 397 1.50 46.63 -0.82
C PHE A 397 1.20 47.17 -2.21
N VAL A 398 0.20 46.62 -2.90
CA VAL A 398 -0.24 47.10 -4.21
C VAL A 398 -0.67 48.57 -4.14
N ARG A 399 -1.47 48.95 -3.14
CA ARG A 399 -1.89 50.36 -2.95
C ARG A 399 -0.72 51.30 -2.65
N ALA A 400 0.25 50.86 -1.85
CA ALA A 400 1.44 51.65 -1.54
C ALA A 400 2.34 51.85 -2.78
N GLN A 401 2.42 50.82 -3.64
CA GLN A 401 3.15 50.87 -4.90
C GLN A 401 2.47 51.80 -5.92
N GLU A 402 1.14 51.71 -6.05
CA GLU A 402 0.34 52.61 -6.90
C GLU A 402 0.39 54.07 -6.43
N ALA A 403 0.51 54.29 -5.12
CA ALA A 403 0.65 55.62 -4.52
C ALA A 403 2.09 56.18 -4.54
N GLY A 404 3.06 55.45 -5.10
CA GLY A 404 4.46 55.88 -5.18
C GLY A 404 5.19 55.96 -3.84
N LYS A 405 4.67 55.30 -2.80
CA LYS A 405 5.25 55.30 -1.45
C LYS A 405 6.21 54.13 -1.26
N GLU A 406 7.42 54.29 -1.78
CA GLU A 406 8.43 53.22 -1.81
C GLU A 406 8.82 52.70 -0.42
N ASP A 407 8.89 53.57 0.60
CA ASP A 407 9.22 53.19 1.97
C ASP A 407 8.12 52.33 2.64
N GLU A 408 6.85 52.66 2.40
CA GLU A 408 5.71 51.88 2.91
C GLU A 408 5.64 50.52 2.21
N ALA A 409 5.87 50.49 0.89
CA ALA A 409 5.92 49.26 0.11
C ALA A 409 7.08 48.34 0.56
N ALA A 410 8.27 48.89 0.80
CA ALA A 410 9.42 48.12 1.29
C ALA A 410 9.16 47.51 2.67
N ARG A 411 8.49 48.25 3.57
CA ARG A 411 8.10 47.75 4.89
C ARG A 411 7.07 46.63 4.80
N LEU A 412 6.02 46.79 3.99
CA LEU A 412 4.98 45.77 3.78
C LEU A 412 5.55 44.49 3.17
N LYS A 413 6.49 44.60 2.22
CA LYS A 413 7.19 43.46 1.62
C LYS A 413 7.98 42.64 2.65
N ARG A 414 8.65 43.29 3.62
CA ARG A 414 9.34 42.59 4.71
C ARG A 414 8.36 41.85 5.62
N GLN A 415 7.23 42.48 5.96
CA GLN A 415 6.17 41.85 6.78
C GLN A 415 5.53 40.64 6.08
N MET A 416 5.35 40.70 4.75
CA MET A 416 4.89 39.55 3.96
C MET A 416 5.91 38.40 3.98
N GLN A 417 7.20 38.69 3.82
CA GLN A 417 8.25 37.67 3.86
C GLN A 417 8.35 36.98 5.23
N GLU A 418 8.20 37.72 6.33
CA GLU A 418 8.15 37.15 7.67
C GLU A 418 6.93 36.21 7.83
N LEU A 419 5.75 36.61 7.34
CA LEU A 419 4.54 35.78 7.40
C LEU A 419 4.63 34.52 6.52
N VAL A 420 5.24 34.60 5.34
CA VAL A 420 5.50 33.44 4.48
C VAL A 420 6.42 32.44 5.19
N GLN A 421 7.49 32.90 5.85
CA GLN A 421 8.36 32.02 6.63
C GLN A 421 7.62 31.33 7.79
N HIS A 422 6.62 31.99 8.39
CA HIS A 422 5.77 31.38 9.41
C HIS A 422 4.78 30.35 8.85
N LEU A 423 4.33 30.50 7.61
CA LEU A 423 3.47 29.53 6.90
C LEU A 423 4.26 28.33 6.37
N GLU A 424 5.50 28.56 5.90
CA GLU A 424 6.40 27.55 5.36
C GLU A 424 7.06 26.69 6.43
N LYS A 425 7.21 27.21 7.66
CA LYS A 425 7.62 26.36 8.79
C LYS A 425 6.61 25.21 8.90
N PRO A 426 7.01 23.95 8.63
CA PRO A 426 6.12 22.84 8.81
C PRO A 426 5.65 22.86 10.27
N PRO A 427 4.41 22.43 10.57
CA PRO A 427 4.08 22.18 11.96
C PRO A 427 5.20 21.28 12.45
N VAL A 428 5.86 21.66 13.54
CA VAL A 428 6.75 20.73 14.24
C VAL A 428 5.85 19.53 14.45
N ARG A 429 6.03 18.48 13.63
CA ARG A 429 5.49 17.19 13.93
C ARG A 429 6.05 16.99 15.32
N ARG A 430 5.19 17.02 16.34
CA ARG A 430 5.49 16.29 17.56
C ARG A 430 6.09 15.01 17.02
N PRO A 431 7.38 14.72 17.30
CA PRO A 431 7.93 13.45 16.85
C PRO A 431 6.89 12.44 17.27
N ALA A 432 6.33 11.72 16.29
CA ALA A 432 5.52 10.56 16.59
C ALA A 432 6.29 9.88 17.69
N ALA A 433 5.71 9.77 18.88
CA ALA A 433 6.42 9.32 20.05
C ALA A 433 7.02 7.96 19.69
N GLN A 434 8.26 7.98 19.20
CA GLN A 434 9.16 6.88 19.32
C GLN A 434 9.13 6.69 20.82
N PRO A 435 8.64 5.54 21.31
CA PRO A 435 8.73 5.29 22.74
C PRO A 435 10.19 5.54 23.07
N ALA A 436 10.44 6.56 23.90
CA ALA A 436 11.77 6.80 24.42
C ALA A 436 12.30 5.43 24.87
N PRO A 437 13.58 5.10 24.64
CA PRO A 437 14.12 3.84 25.13
C PRO A 437 13.86 3.82 26.64
N ARG A 438 12.84 3.04 27.03
CA ARG A 438 12.46 2.88 28.44
C ARG A 438 13.70 2.37 29.10
N THR A 439 14.17 3.07 30.11
CA THR A 439 15.31 2.59 30.88
C THR A 439 14.98 1.16 31.35
N PRO A 440 15.96 0.25 31.46
CA PRO A 440 15.70 -1.12 31.88
C PRO A 440 14.90 -1.20 33.20
N GLU A 441 15.02 -0.20 34.07
CA GLU A 441 14.25 -0.03 35.30
C GLU A 441 12.75 0.26 35.06
N GLU A 442 12.40 1.09 34.07
CA GLU A 442 11.00 1.35 33.71
C GLU A 442 10.33 0.13 33.07
N VAL A 443 11.09 -0.66 32.30
CA VAL A 443 10.61 -1.92 31.72
C VAL A 443 10.35 -2.96 32.82
N GLU A 444 11.22 -3.06 33.82
CA GLU A 444 11.03 -3.90 35.01
C GLU A 444 9.78 -3.49 35.80
N ARG A 445 9.59 -2.19 36.06
CA ARG A 445 8.38 -1.68 36.74
C ARG A 445 7.11 -1.99 35.96
N LEU A 446 7.12 -1.77 34.64
CA LEU A 446 5.98 -2.10 33.78
C LEU A 446 5.69 -3.61 33.75
N LYS A 447 6.72 -4.47 33.73
CA LYS A 447 6.53 -5.92 33.85
C LYS A 447 5.92 -6.31 35.19
N GLY A 448 6.30 -5.63 36.27
CA GLY A 448 5.67 -5.76 37.59
C GLY A 448 4.19 -5.43 37.55
N SER A 449 3.83 -4.23 37.06
CA SER A 449 2.42 -3.81 36.97
C SER A 449 1.58 -4.68 36.04
N VAL A 450 2.15 -5.22 34.96
CA VAL A 450 1.47 -6.18 34.06
C VAL A 450 1.22 -7.51 34.76
N ARG A 451 2.15 -7.99 35.61
CA ARG A 451 1.92 -9.20 36.41
C ARG A 451 0.83 -9.00 37.45
N GLU A 452 0.80 -7.85 38.13
CA GLU A 452 -0.26 -7.51 39.08
C GLU A 452 -1.64 -7.42 38.40
N LEU A 453 -1.74 -6.71 37.27
CA LEU A 453 -2.98 -6.63 36.49
C LEU A 453 -3.44 -8.00 35.97
N SER A 454 -2.50 -8.86 35.55
CA SER A 454 -2.80 -10.23 35.16
C SER A 454 -3.30 -11.07 36.35
N GLY A 455 -2.74 -10.85 37.55
CA GLY A 455 -3.24 -11.42 38.80
C GLY A 455 -4.69 -11.00 39.08
N GLN A 456 -4.95 -9.69 39.07
CA GLN A 456 -6.30 -9.13 39.28
C GLN A 456 -7.31 -9.63 38.25
N MET A 457 -6.93 -9.74 36.98
CA MET A 457 -7.82 -10.29 35.94
C MET A 457 -8.13 -11.77 36.14
N ASN A 458 -7.16 -12.56 36.62
CA ASN A 458 -7.39 -13.98 36.90
C ASN A 458 -8.28 -14.18 38.13
N GLU A 459 -8.17 -13.31 39.13
CA GLU A 459 -9.04 -13.28 40.29
C GLU A 459 -10.48 -12.90 39.92
N LEU A 460 -10.65 -11.85 39.12
CA LEU A 460 -11.96 -11.45 38.58
C LEU A 460 -12.60 -12.56 37.73
N ARG A 461 -11.80 -13.31 36.96
CA ARG A 461 -12.30 -14.48 36.20
C ARG A 461 -12.78 -15.61 37.12
N ARG A 462 -12.12 -15.82 38.27
CA ARG A 462 -12.57 -16.81 39.27
C ARG A 462 -13.88 -16.37 39.91
N GLU A 463 -13.98 -15.11 40.33
CA GLU A 463 -15.22 -14.55 40.89
C GLU A 463 -16.39 -14.64 39.91
N MET A 464 -16.15 -14.34 38.63
CA MET A 464 -17.15 -14.49 37.57
C MET A 464 -17.58 -15.94 37.35
N ALA A 465 -16.65 -16.90 37.47
CA ALA A 465 -16.98 -18.32 37.37
C ALA A 465 -17.79 -18.81 38.58
N GLU A 466 -17.49 -18.31 39.78
CA GLU A 466 -18.26 -18.60 40.99
C GLU A 466 -19.67 -18.00 40.93
N MET A 467 -19.81 -16.76 40.48
CA MET A 467 -21.13 -16.15 40.25
C MET A 467 -21.97 -16.94 39.25
N ARG A 468 -21.36 -17.45 38.16
CA ARG A 468 -22.08 -18.32 37.20
C ARG A 468 -22.57 -19.60 37.84
N ARG A 469 -21.76 -20.26 38.67
CA ARG A 469 -22.17 -21.47 39.40
C ARG A 469 -23.31 -21.21 40.38
N LEU A 470 -23.26 -20.08 41.11
CA LEU A 470 -24.34 -19.68 42.02
C LEU A 470 -25.65 -19.41 41.26
N LEU A 471 -25.56 -18.76 40.09
CA LEU A 471 -26.73 -18.52 39.24
C LEU A 471 -27.30 -19.83 38.67
N GLU A 472 -26.45 -20.77 38.24
CA GLU A 472 -26.89 -22.10 37.79
C GLU A 472 -27.60 -22.87 38.90
N ALA A 473 -27.03 -22.90 40.12
CA ALA A 473 -27.66 -23.55 41.27
C ALA A 473 -29.01 -22.91 41.66
N LEU A 474 -29.14 -21.59 41.57
CA LEU A 474 -30.42 -20.90 41.78
C LEU A 474 -31.46 -21.23 40.71
N VAL A 475 -31.03 -21.41 39.46
CA VAL A 475 -31.92 -21.81 38.35
C VAL A 475 -32.38 -23.25 38.52
N GLU A 476 -31.51 -24.17 38.93
CA GLU A 476 -31.87 -25.56 39.23
C GLU A 476 -32.84 -25.65 40.41
N LYS A 477 -32.55 -24.99 41.52
CA LYS A 477 -33.45 -24.95 42.67
C LYS A 477 -34.85 -24.43 42.31
N LYS A 478 -34.93 -23.39 41.47
CA LYS A 478 -36.20 -22.84 40.99
C LYS A 478 -36.94 -23.78 40.02
N ARG A 479 -36.24 -24.69 39.35
CA ARG A 479 -36.85 -25.76 38.54
C ARG A 479 -37.40 -26.88 39.40
N GLU A 480 -36.77 -27.21 40.53
CA GLU A 480 -37.24 -28.23 41.46
C GLU A 480 -38.45 -27.78 42.30
N GLU A 481 -38.58 -26.47 42.56
CA GLU A 481 -39.73 -25.88 43.26
C GLU A 481 -40.99 -25.71 42.36
N ARG A 482 -40.90 -26.02 41.07
CA ARG A 482 -42.01 -25.96 40.09
C ARG A 482 -42.46 -27.36 39.71
#